data_AF-A0A1J6HVG7-F1
#
_entry.id   AF-A0A1J6HVG7-F1
#
_cell.length_a   1.000
_cell.length_b   1.000
_cell.length_c   1.000
_cell.angle_alpha   90.00
_cell.angle_beta   90.00
_cell.angle_gamma   90.00
#
_symmetry.space_group_name_H-M   'P 1'
#
loop_
_entity.id
_entity.type
_entity.pdbx_description
1 polymer ?
#
loop_
_entity_poly.entity_id
_entity_poly.type
_entity_poly.pdbx_seq_one_letter_code
_entity_poly.pdbx_strand_id
1 'polypeptide(L)'
;MEISISCLISLAIHRRNRVKLVKAGAVKSIGKALSTAELGTGLTDKVLRLLELISTCKEGRVKMCNDGDCVQAIVKKVLKVSNEATEHAVTILWSLCCLFRDHEAQESVAKSNGMAKILLLLQSNCSPAVRQMAADLLKVFWVNLKVASCLSTSYELKLYDFGARVSLCSLFATDLGQLFCALYTSFP
;
A
#
# COMPACT_ATOMS: atom_id res chain seq x y z
N MET A 1 -17.42 -18.67 4.97
CA MET A 1 -16.81 -17.37 4.64
C MET A 1 -16.16 -17.38 3.27
N GLU A 2 -15.31 -18.37 2.97
CA GLU A 2 -14.56 -18.44 1.70
C GLU A 2 -15.44 -18.50 0.44
N ILE A 3 -16.50 -19.32 0.44
CA ILE A 3 -17.45 -19.43 -0.69
C ILE A 3 -18.11 -18.08 -0.98
N SER A 4 -18.47 -17.34 0.07
CA SER A 4 -19.09 -16.02 -0.04
C SER A 4 -18.14 -15.03 -0.71
N ILE A 5 -16.85 -15.01 -0.33
CA ILE A 5 -15.86 -14.15 -0.97
C ILE A 5 -15.66 -14.53 -2.44
N SER A 6 -15.55 -15.82 -2.77
CA SER A 6 -15.47 -16.26 -4.17
C SER A 6 -16.66 -15.79 -5.01
N CYS A 7 -17.88 -15.90 -4.47
CA CYS A 7 -19.08 -15.40 -5.14
C CYS A 7 -19.03 -13.87 -5.35
N LEU A 8 -18.61 -13.12 -4.34
CA LEU A 8 -18.43 -11.67 -4.44
C LEU A 8 -17.38 -11.29 -5.49
N ILE A 9 -16.28 -12.04 -5.62
CA ILE A 9 -15.28 -11.85 -6.68
C ILE A 9 -15.92 -12.04 -8.06
N SER A 10 -16.63 -13.15 -8.28
CA SER A 10 -17.32 -13.42 -9.56
C SER A 10 -18.29 -12.30 -9.92
N LEU A 11 -19.02 -11.75 -8.95
CA LEU A 11 -19.88 -10.58 -9.17
C LEU A 11 -19.08 -9.31 -9.47
N ALA A 12 -17.97 -9.08 -8.76
CA ALA A 12 -17.12 -7.89 -8.87
C ALA A 12 -16.32 -7.81 -10.18
N ILE A 13 -16.18 -8.91 -10.93
CA ILE A 13 -15.63 -8.88 -12.29
C ILE A 13 -16.40 -7.87 -13.15
N HIS A 14 -17.72 -7.79 -13.00
CA HIS A 14 -18.53 -6.80 -13.70
C HIS A 14 -18.51 -5.43 -12.99
N ARG A 15 -18.04 -4.39 -13.68
CA ARG A 15 -17.89 -3.03 -13.14
C ARG A 15 -19.16 -2.48 -12.47
N ARG A 16 -20.34 -2.77 -13.03
CA ARG A 16 -21.66 -2.35 -12.48
C ARG A 16 -21.95 -2.89 -11.07
N ASN A 17 -21.34 -4.01 -10.70
CA ASN A 17 -21.55 -4.63 -9.38
C ASN A 17 -20.58 -4.07 -8.35
N ARG A 18 -19.38 -3.61 -8.75
CA ARG A 18 -18.37 -3.04 -7.84
C ARG A 18 -18.95 -1.90 -7.01
N VAL A 19 -19.65 -0.97 -7.65
CA VAL A 19 -20.30 0.17 -6.96
C VAL A 19 -21.39 -0.30 -5.99
N LYS A 20 -22.16 -1.34 -6.34
CA LYS A 20 -23.19 -1.91 -5.45
C LYS A 20 -22.55 -2.56 -4.22
N LEU A 21 -21.44 -3.27 -4.39
CA LEU A 21 -20.69 -3.88 -3.29
C LEU A 21 -20.13 -2.81 -2.34
N VAL A 22 -19.59 -1.72 -2.88
CA VAL A 22 -19.10 -0.58 -2.07
C VAL A 22 -20.25 0.02 -1.26
N LYS A 23 -21.40 0.29 -1.90
CA LYS A 23 -22.60 0.82 -1.22
C LYS A 23 -23.14 -0.14 -0.14
N ALA A 24 -23.01 -1.44 -0.34
CA ALA A 24 -23.36 -2.46 0.65
C ALA A 24 -22.34 -2.58 1.82
N GLY A 25 -21.29 -1.75 1.85
CA GLY A 25 -20.33 -1.72 2.94
C GLY A 25 -19.20 -2.74 2.83
N ALA A 26 -18.98 -3.35 1.65
CA ALA A 26 -17.97 -4.39 1.46
C ALA A 26 -16.57 -3.96 1.91
N VAL A 27 -16.15 -2.73 1.58
CA VAL A 27 -14.81 -2.21 1.93
C VAL A 27 -14.57 -2.22 3.43
N LYS A 28 -15.51 -1.68 4.22
CA LYS A 28 -15.39 -1.61 5.68
C LYS A 28 -15.39 -3.00 6.32
N SER A 29 -16.30 -3.87 5.88
CA SER A 29 -16.40 -5.24 6.40
C SER A 29 -15.14 -6.05 6.11
N ILE A 30 -14.61 -5.92 4.90
CA ILE A 30 -13.38 -6.59 4.47
C ILE A 30 -12.15 -6.01 5.17
N GLY A 31 -12.04 -4.68 5.26
CA GLY A 31 -10.95 -4.00 5.96
C GLY A 31 -10.87 -4.44 7.43
N LYS A 32 -12.01 -4.49 8.11
CA LYS A 32 -12.09 -5.02 9.48
C LYS A 32 -11.64 -6.48 9.55
N ALA A 33 -12.09 -7.35 8.63
CA ALA A 33 -11.69 -8.75 8.61
C ALA A 33 -10.18 -8.92 8.43
N LEU A 34 -9.53 -8.11 7.59
CA LEU A 34 -8.07 -8.12 7.42
C LEU A 34 -7.31 -7.65 8.67
N SER A 35 -7.90 -6.74 9.44
CA SER A 35 -7.31 -6.17 10.66
C SER A 35 -7.49 -7.05 11.91
N THR A 36 -8.64 -7.70 12.07
CA THR A 36 -9.00 -8.37 13.33
C THR A 36 -8.84 -9.88 13.32
N ALA A 37 -8.85 -10.52 12.14
CA ALA A 37 -8.82 -11.97 12.05
C ALA A 37 -7.48 -12.46 11.48
N GLU A 38 -6.95 -13.53 12.08
CA GLU A 38 -5.99 -14.39 11.39
C GLU A 38 -6.73 -15.18 10.31
N LEU A 39 -6.98 -14.51 9.19
CA LEU A 39 -7.48 -15.18 7.99
C LEU A 39 -6.38 -16.11 7.48
N GLY A 40 -6.74 -17.36 7.18
CA GLY A 40 -5.84 -18.26 6.46
C GLY A 40 -5.35 -17.60 5.16
N THR A 41 -4.14 -17.98 4.72
CA THR A 41 -3.49 -17.39 3.54
C THR A 41 -4.41 -17.40 2.32
N GLY A 42 -5.02 -18.53 1.98
CA GLY A 42 -5.92 -18.63 0.82
C GLY A 42 -7.17 -17.75 0.90
N LEU A 43 -7.72 -17.51 2.10
CA LEU A 43 -8.83 -16.57 2.27
C LEU A 43 -8.38 -15.12 2.17
N THR A 44 -7.19 -14.80 2.71
CA THR A 44 -6.58 -13.48 2.59
C THR A 44 -6.32 -13.13 1.13
N ASP A 45 -5.83 -14.08 0.34
CA ASP A 45 -5.54 -13.91 -1.08
C ASP A 45 -6.80 -13.53 -1.88
N LYS A 46 -7.90 -14.25 -1.66
CA LYS A 46 -9.21 -13.97 -2.26
C LYS A 46 -9.74 -12.60 -1.84
N VAL A 47 -9.57 -12.25 -0.56
CA VAL A 47 -9.98 -10.95 -0.03
C VAL A 47 -9.21 -9.81 -0.72
N LEU A 48 -7.90 -9.94 -0.90
CA LEU A 48 -7.06 -8.95 -1.58
C LEU A 48 -7.46 -8.81 -3.06
N ARG A 49 -7.75 -9.92 -3.75
CA ARG A 49 -8.30 -9.89 -5.11
C ARG A 49 -9.63 -9.12 -5.19
N LEU A 50 -10.53 -9.33 -4.23
CA LEU A 50 -11.80 -8.60 -4.20
C LEU A 50 -11.60 -7.09 -4.00
N LEU A 51 -10.69 -6.69 -3.11
CA LEU A 51 -10.35 -5.29 -2.89
C LEU A 51 -9.70 -4.65 -4.12
N GLU A 52 -8.83 -5.37 -4.83
CA GLU A 52 -8.25 -4.90 -6.08
C GLU A 52 -9.33 -4.59 -7.10
N LEU A 53 -10.28 -5.52 -7.32
CA LEU A 53 -11.43 -5.28 -8.19
C LEU A 53 -12.22 -4.05 -7.77
N ILE A 54 -12.48 -3.87 -6.48
CA ILE A 54 -13.19 -2.70 -5.96
C ILE A 54 -12.38 -1.39 -6.19
N SER A 55 -11.05 -1.41 -6.02
CA SER A 55 -10.18 -0.25 -6.22
C SER A 55 -10.17 0.29 -7.65
N THR A 56 -10.62 -0.50 -8.63
CA THR A 56 -10.74 -0.02 -10.02
C THR A 56 -11.89 0.98 -10.22
N CYS A 57 -12.88 1.03 -9.33
CA CYS A 57 -13.96 2.03 -9.38
C CYS A 57 -13.69 3.20 -8.42
N LYS A 58 -14.18 4.40 -8.79
CA LYS A 58 -13.92 5.63 -8.03
C LYS A 58 -14.45 5.52 -6.61
N GLU A 59 -15.67 5.02 -6.46
CA GLU A 59 -16.37 4.84 -5.19
C GLU A 59 -15.61 3.89 -4.27
N GLY A 60 -15.04 2.81 -4.83
CA GLY A 60 -14.21 1.87 -4.10
C GLY A 60 -12.97 2.54 -3.52
N ARG A 61 -12.25 3.30 -4.36
CA ARG A 61 -11.04 4.03 -3.90
C ARG A 61 -11.35 5.04 -2.83
N VAL A 62 -12.32 5.92 -3.06
CA VAL A 62 -12.73 6.93 -2.05
C VAL A 62 -13.07 6.24 -0.73
N LYS A 63 -13.79 5.12 -0.78
CA LYS A 63 -14.15 4.40 0.44
C LYS A 63 -12.95 3.77 1.15
N MET A 64 -11.94 3.33 0.40
CA MET A 64 -10.70 2.77 0.95
C MET A 64 -9.79 3.85 1.52
N CYS A 65 -9.63 4.99 0.85
CA CYS A 65 -8.81 6.11 1.34
C CYS A 65 -9.36 6.66 2.67
N ASN A 66 -10.68 6.85 2.75
CA ASN A 66 -11.36 7.30 3.97
C ASN A 66 -11.38 6.24 5.10
N ASP A 67 -10.87 5.02 4.83
CA ASP A 67 -10.76 3.93 5.79
C ASP A 67 -9.28 3.58 5.97
N GLY A 68 -8.57 4.42 6.74
CA GLY A 68 -7.13 4.26 6.97
C GLY A 68 -6.76 2.89 7.55
N ASP A 69 -7.64 2.29 8.36
CA ASP A 69 -7.44 0.93 8.88
C ASP A 69 -7.42 -0.11 7.77
N CYS A 70 -8.28 0.03 6.74
CA CYS A 70 -8.28 -0.84 5.57
C CYS A 70 -6.94 -0.77 4.82
N VAL A 71 -6.42 0.43 4.56
CA VAL A 71 -5.13 0.62 3.88
C VAL A 71 -3.98 0.04 4.70
N GLN A 72 -3.95 0.32 6.00
CA GLN A 72 -2.93 -0.23 6.90
C GLN A 72 -3.01 -1.77 6.97
N ALA A 73 -4.20 -2.35 6.94
CA ALA A 73 -4.39 -3.79 6.91
C ALA A 73 -3.80 -4.41 5.64
N ILE A 74 -4.00 -3.79 4.48
CA ILE A 74 -3.41 -4.24 3.21
C ILE A 74 -1.88 -4.23 3.30
N VAL A 75 -1.28 -3.13 3.78
CA VAL A 75 0.17 -3.00 3.97
C VAL A 75 0.72 -4.12 4.88
N LYS A 76 0.01 -4.44 5.96
CA LYS A 76 0.41 -5.53 6.87
C LYS A 76 0.51 -6.89 6.15
N LYS A 77 -0.23 -7.11 5.05
CA LYS A 77 -0.27 -8.38 4.30
C LYS A 77 0.76 -8.52 3.17
N VAL A 78 1.37 -7.45 2.65
CA VAL A 78 2.29 -7.43 1.48
C VAL A 78 3.45 -8.46 1.48
N LEU A 79 3.79 -9.06 2.62
CA LEU A 79 4.84 -10.10 2.74
C LEU A 79 4.37 -11.35 3.53
N LYS A 80 3.06 -11.52 3.69
CA LYS A 80 2.44 -12.60 4.49
C LYS A 80 1.44 -13.44 3.69
N VAL A 81 1.45 -13.29 2.37
CA VAL A 81 0.48 -13.87 1.43
C VAL A 81 1.21 -14.46 0.24
N SER A 82 0.49 -15.13 -0.66
CA SER A 82 1.11 -15.66 -1.89
C SER A 82 1.67 -14.54 -2.78
N ASN A 83 2.49 -14.90 -3.77
CA ASN A 83 3.02 -13.94 -4.73
C ASN A 83 1.91 -13.26 -5.55
N GLU A 84 0.88 -14.00 -5.96
CA GLU A 84 -0.29 -13.45 -6.67
C GLU A 84 -1.05 -12.46 -5.78
N ALA A 85 -1.28 -12.81 -4.51
CA ALA A 85 -1.94 -11.91 -3.57
C ALA A 85 -1.10 -10.68 -3.21
N THR A 86 0.23 -10.82 -3.22
CA THR A 86 1.15 -9.68 -3.06
C THR A 86 1.00 -8.71 -4.23
N GLU A 87 0.86 -9.22 -5.45
CA GLU A 87 0.58 -8.41 -6.63
C GLU A 87 -0.74 -7.64 -6.47
N HIS A 88 -1.82 -8.31 -6.05
CA HIS A 88 -3.09 -7.62 -5.76
C HIS A 88 -2.94 -6.52 -4.70
N ALA A 89 -2.23 -6.80 -3.61
CA ALA A 89 -1.99 -5.81 -2.55
C ALA A 89 -1.22 -4.59 -3.06
N VAL A 90 -0.15 -4.81 -3.82
CA VAL A 90 0.70 -3.73 -4.36
C VAL A 90 -0.05 -2.92 -5.42
N THR A 91 -0.82 -3.58 -6.29
CA THR A 91 -1.68 -2.91 -7.28
C THR A 91 -2.68 -1.96 -6.60
N ILE A 92 -3.29 -2.40 -5.49
CA ILE A 92 -4.20 -1.53 -4.71
C ILE A 92 -3.43 -0.32 -4.19
N LEU A 93 -2.31 -0.52 -3.49
CA LEU A 93 -1.54 0.57 -2.89
C LEU A 93 -1.03 1.55 -3.95
N TRP A 94 -0.51 1.04 -5.07
CA TRP A 94 -0.02 1.85 -6.18
C TRP A 94 -1.15 2.63 -6.86
N SER A 95 -2.32 2.02 -7.04
CA SER A 95 -3.51 2.72 -7.54
C SER A 95 -3.86 3.91 -6.64
N LEU A 96 -4.02 3.69 -5.34
CA LEU A 96 -4.40 4.76 -4.41
C LEU A 96 -3.33 5.86 -4.30
N CYS A 97 -2.06 5.47 -4.14
CA CYS A 97 -0.98 6.41 -3.81
C CYS A 97 -0.32 7.05 -5.04
N CYS A 98 -0.23 6.35 -6.17
CA CYS A 98 0.51 6.81 -7.36
C CYS A 98 -0.42 7.26 -8.49
N LEU A 99 -1.42 6.45 -8.84
CA LEU A 99 -2.37 6.82 -9.89
C LEU A 99 -3.31 7.94 -9.48
N PHE A 100 -3.92 7.83 -8.30
CA PHE A 100 -4.89 8.81 -7.80
C PHE A 100 -4.30 9.81 -6.81
N ARG A 101 -3.07 9.58 -6.35
CA ARG A 101 -2.31 10.49 -5.47
C ARG A 101 -3.08 10.93 -4.23
N ASP A 102 -3.80 9.99 -3.62
CA ASP A 102 -4.60 10.26 -2.44
C ASP A 102 -3.71 10.42 -1.18
N HIS A 103 -3.85 11.56 -0.50
CA HIS A 103 -3.01 11.90 0.65
C HIS A 103 -3.31 11.03 1.88
N GLU A 104 -4.58 10.71 2.15
CA GLU A 104 -4.98 9.89 3.30
C GLU A 104 -4.47 8.46 3.15
N ALA A 105 -4.51 7.93 1.92
CA ALA A 105 -3.92 6.64 1.61
C ALA A 105 -2.40 6.65 1.80
N GLN A 106 -1.71 7.66 1.30
CA GLN A 106 -0.25 7.80 1.45
C GLN A 106 0.16 7.87 2.92
N GLU A 107 -0.54 8.67 3.72
CA GLU A 107 -0.31 8.79 5.16
C GLU A 107 -0.55 7.46 5.90
N SER A 108 -1.62 6.75 5.53
CA SER A 108 -1.93 5.43 6.09
C SER A 108 -0.85 4.38 5.76
N VAL A 109 -0.28 4.42 4.56
CA VAL A 109 0.86 3.56 4.19
C VAL A 109 2.11 3.92 4.99
N ALA A 110 2.40 5.21 5.19
CA ALA A 110 3.53 5.65 6.00
C ALA A 110 3.40 5.20 7.47
N LYS A 111 2.21 5.37 8.07
CA LYS A 111 1.90 4.96 9.46
C LYS A 111 2.03 3.46 9.74
N SER A 112 1.98 2.62 8.70
CA SER A 112 2.00 1.15 8.82
C SER A 112 3.34 0.50 8.42
N ASN A 113 4.44 1.26 8.51
CA ASN A 113 5.77 0.83 8.04
C ASN A 113 5.76 0.39 6.56
N GLY A 114 4.91 1.02 5.74
CA GLY A 114 4.73 0.65 4.34
C GLY A 114 5.99 0.83 3.52
N MET A 115 6.75 1.91 3.73
CA MET A 115 8.02 2.13 3.04
C MET A 115 9.02 0.98 3.26
N ALA A 116 9.20 0.56 4.53
CA ALA A 116 10.10 -0.54 4.86
C ALA A 116 9.66 -1.86 4.21
N LYS A 117 8.36 -2.15 4.20
CA LYS A 117 7.81 -3.35 3.55
C LYS A 117 7.97 -3.33 2.03
N ILE A 118 7.80 -2.17 1.40
CA ILE A 118 7.98 -2.01 -0.05
C ILE A 118 9.47 -2.16 -0.41
N LEU A 119 10.39 -1.67 0.41
CA LEU A 119 11.83 -1.90 0.23
C LEU A 119 12.18 -3.39 0.33
N LEU A 120 11.67 -4.07 1.36
CA LEU A 120 11.86 -5.52 1.51
C LEU A 120 11.27 -6.31 0.33
N LEU A 121 10.15 -5.84 -0.23
CA LEU A 121 9.55 -6.44 -1.43
C LEU A 121 10.43 -6.28 -2.68
N LEU A 122 11.16 -5.17 -2.83
CA LEU A 122 12.10 -4.98 -3.94
C LEU A 122 13.32 -5.91 -3.83
N GLN A 123 13.72 -6.24 -2.60
CA GLN A 123 14.81 -7.19 -2.31
C GLN A 123 14.39 -8.65 -2.46
N SER A 124 13.08 -8.92 -2.54
CA SER A 124 12.57 -10.27 -2.75
C SER A 124 12.45 -10.61 -4.24
N ASN A 125 12.22 -11.89 -4.53
CA ASN A 125 11.97 -12.36 -5.88
C ASN A 125 10.51 -12.06 -6.31
N CYS A 126 10.18 -10.77 -6.47
CA CYS A 126 8.90 -10.30 -6.97
C CYS A 126 8.88 -10.19 -8.50
N SER A 127 7.67 -10.19 -9.09
CA SER A 127 7.50 -10.05 -10.54
C SER A 127 7.97 -8.67 -11.02
N PRO A 128 8.39 -8.52 -12.30
CA PRO A 128 8.79 -7.22 -12.85
C PRO A 128 7.72 -6.14 -12.71
N ALA A 129 6.44 -6.51 -12.86
CA ALA A 129 5.32 -5.59 -12.70
C ALA A 129 5.21 -5.08 -11.24
N VAL A 130 5.29 -5.98 -10.26
CA VAL A 130 5.28 -5.62 -8.84
C VAL A 130 6.48 -4.74 -8.49
N ARG A 131 7.66 -5.06 -9.02
CA ARG A 131 8.87 -4.28 -8.82
C ARG A 131 8.73 -2.85 -9.32
N GLN A 132 8.15 -2.65 -10.50
CA GLN A 132 7.90 -1.32 -11.05
C GLN A 132 6.93 -0.51 -10.17
N MET A 133 5.80 -1.12 -9.77
CA MET A 133 4.83 -0.46 -8.89
C MET A 133 5.42 -0.11 -7.53
N ALA A 134 6.23 -1.01 -6.95
CA ALA A 134 6.94 -0.79 -5.70
C ALA A 134 7.96 0.37 -5.81
N ALA A 135 8.70 0.46 -6.91
CA ALA A 135 9.62 1.57 -7.17
C ALA A 135 8.88 2.91 -7.27
N ASP A 136 7.72 2.95 -7.95
CA ASP A 136 6.92 4.17 -8.08
C ASP A 136 6.31 4.61 -6.74
N LEU A 137 5.86 3.65 -5.92
CA LEU A 137 5.42 3.93 -4.55
C LEU A 137 6.52 4.60 -3.73
N LEU A 138 7.75 4.08 -3.79
CA LEU A 138 8.88 4.70 -3.10
C LEU A 138 9.12 6.13 -3.60
N LYS A 139 9.13 6.37 -4.91
CA LYS A 139 9.32 7.73 -5.47
C LYS A 139 8.32 8.72 -4.88
N VAL A 140 7.05 8.35 -4.78
CA VAL A 140 6.00 9.21 -4.19
C VAL A 140 6.30 9.51 -2.72
N PHE A 141 6.64 8.50 -1.91
CA PHE A 141 6.95 8.71 -0.50
C PHE A 141 8.21 9.55 -0.29
N TRP A 142 9.25 9.37 -1.11
CA TRP A 142 10.47 10.18 -1.04
C TRP A 142 10.23 11.64 -1.41
N VAL A 143 9.40 11.92 -2.42
CA VAL A 143 9.03 13.31 -2.77
C VAL A 143 8.32 13.96 -1.59
N ASN A 144 7.39 13.27 -0.95
CA ASN A 144 6.69 13.80 0.23
C ASN A 144 7.63 14.06 1.41
N LEU A 145 8.62 13.18 1.65
CA LEU A 145 9.64 13.39 2.69
C LEU A 145 10.54 14.59 2.39
N LYS A 146 10.96 14.77 1.14
CA LYS A 146 11.76 15.95 0.72
C LYS A 146 10.96 17.23 0.93
N VAL A 147 9.71 17.27 0.47
CA VAL A 147 8.82 18.42 0.66
C VAL A 147 8.65 18.72 2.16
N ALA A 148 8.41 17.71 3.00
CA ALA A 148 8.31 17.90 4.45
C ALA A 148 9.60 18.50 5.06
N SER A 149 10.77 18.02 4.63
CA SER A 149 12.06 18.54 5.11
C SER A 149 12.36 19.98 4.67
N CYS A 150 11.93 20.37 3.47
CA CYS A 150 12.03 21.75 3.00
C CYS A 150 11.11 22.68 3.79
N LEU A 151 9.89 22.24 4.09
CA LEU A 151 8.91 23.01 4.87
C LEU A 151 9.32 23.14 6.35
N SER A 152 9.94 22.10 6.92
CA SER A 152 10.43 22.14 8.32
C SER A 152 11.64 23.06 8.53
N THR A 153 12.25 23.58 7.46
CA THR A 153 13.31 24.60 7.55
C THR A 153 12.71 26.02 7.71
N SER A 154 11.40 26.19 7.54
CA SER A 154 10.72 27.50 7.57
C SER A 154 9.76 27.73 8.75
N TYR A 155 9.37 26.69 9.50
CA TYR A 155 8.57 26.83 10.72
C TYR A 155 8.99 25.79 11.75
N GLU A 156 9.64 26.23 12.83
CA GLU A 156 9.87 25.41 14.01
C GLU A 156 8.54 25.08 14.70
N LEU A 157 8.18 23.80 14.76
CA LEU A 157 7.91 23.03 15.99
C LEU A 157 7.02 21.81 15.75
N LYS A 158 7.42 20.71 16.42
CA LYS A 158 6.57 19.66 17.03
C LYS A 158 5.58 18.92 16.11
N LEU A 159 5.96 17.69 15.73
CA LEU A 159 5.23 16.42 15.95
C LEU A 159 5.64 15.39 14.88
N TYR A 160 6.53 14.46 15.24
CA TYR A 160 6.25 13.03 15.19
C TYR A 160 7.39 12.35 15.92
N ASP A 161 7.03 11.70 17.02
CA ASP A 161 7.90 11.02 17.97
C ASP A 161 8.54 9.79 17.29
N PHE A 162 9.54 10.05 16.45
CA PHE A 162 10.51 9.06 16.03
C PHE A 162 11.53 8.95 17.16
N GLY A 163 11.20 8.11 18.14
CA GLY A 163 12.08 7.75 19.23
C GLY A 163 13.46 7.36 18.70
N ALA A 164 14.40 8.27 18.94
CA ALA A 164 15.85 8.13 18.92
C ALA A 164 16.58 7.91 17.58
N ARG A 165 17.23 9.00 17.15
CA ARG A 165 18.58 9.07 16.55
C ARG A 165 18.82 8.27 15.27
N VAL A 166 18.27 8.75 14.16
CA VAL A 166 19.02 8.74 12.91
C VAL A 166 18.91 10.13 12.30
N SER A 167 20.02 10.86 12.27
CA SER A 167 20.07 12.12 11.54
C SER A 167 19.64 11.83 10.10
N LEU A 168 18.65 12.54 9.57
CA LEU A 168 18.25 12.35 8.17
C LEU A 168 19.41 12.63 7.20
N CYS A 169 20.44 13.36 7.62
CA CYS A 169 21.69 13.48 6.87
C CYS A 169 22.53 12.18 6.85
N SER A 170 22.44 11.32 7.87
CA SER A 170 23.15 10.02 7.85
C SER A 170 22.48 8.96 6.99
N LEU A 171 21.16 9.05 6.73
CA LEU A 171 20.49 8.09 5.83
C LEU A 171 20.85 8.29 4.35
N PHE A 172 21.28 9.52 3.98
CA PHE A 172 21.89 9.78 2.68
C PHE A 172 23.37 9.34 2.61
N ALA A 173 23.99 9.04 3.76
CA ALA A 173 25.42 8.70 3.88
C ALA A 173 25.71 7.23 4.24
N THR A 174 24.73 6.44 4.64
CA THR A 174 24.91 5.00 4.95
C THR A 174 24.12 4.13 3.98
N ASP A 175 24.83 3.23 3.29
CA ASP A 175 24.44 2.03 2.52
C ASP A 175 23.16 2.03 1.66
N LEU A 176 22.01 2.52 2.15
CA LEU A 176 20.75 2.64 1.41
C LEU A 176 20.83 3.61 0.23
N GLY A 177 21.61 4.70 0.33
CA GLY A 177 21.87 5.61 -0.79
C GLY A 177 22.68 4.95 -1.92
N GLN A 178 23.65 4.10 -1.57
CA GLN A 178 24.43 3.31 -2.53
C GLN A 178 23.63 2.13 -3.10
N LEU A 179 22.79 1.47 -2.29
CA LEU A 179 21.84 0.46 -2.76
C LEU A 179 20.86 1.06 -3.77
N PHE A 180 20.42 2.30 -3.55
CA PHE A 180 19.52 3.00 -4.47
C PHE A 180 20.25 3.37 -5.77
N CYS A 181 21.48 3.89 -5.72
CA CYS A 181 22.29 4.09 -6.92
C CYS A 181 22.53 2.77 -7.69
N ALA A 182 22.88 1.69 -7.00
CA ALA A 182 23.09 0.37 -7.62
C ALA A 182 21.81 -0.21 -8.24
N LEU A 183 20.66 0.00 -7.61
CA LEU A 183 19.35 -0.38 -8.16
C LEU A 183 18.92 0.54 -9.31
N TYR A 184 19.35 1.81 -9.37
CA TYR A 184 19.00 2.75 -10.44
C TYR A 184 19.93 2.66 -11.65
N THR A 185 21.20 2.28 -11.48
CA THR A 185 22.17 2.09 -12.58
C THR A 185 22.07 0.72 -13.25
N SER A 186 21.27 -0.21 -12.73
CA SER A 186 21.08 -1.56 -13.26
C SER A 186 19.79 -1.73 -14.09
N PHE A 187 19.06 -0.64 -14.37
CA PHE A 187 17.88 -0.67 -15.23
C PHE A 187 18.16 0.14 -16.52
N PRO A 188 18.04 -0.48 -17.72
CA PRO A 188 18.18 0.21 -19.00
C PRO A 188 17.02 1.18 -19.30
#